data_AF-A0A2A4S9M3-F1
#
_entry.id   AF-A0A2A4S9M3-F1
#
_cell.length_a   1.000
_cell.length_b   1.000
_cell.length_c   1.000
_cell.angle_alpha   90.00
_cell.angle_beta   90.00
_cell.angle_gamma   90.00
#
_symmetry.space_group_name_H-M   'P 1'
#
loop_
_entity.id
_entity.type
_entity.pdbx_description
1 polymer ?
#
loop_
_entity_poly.entity_id
_entity_poly.type
_entity_poly.pdbx_seq_one_letter_code
_entity_poly.pdbx_strand_id
1 'polypeptide(L)'
;MIDHGFSTPKSSQLTPRSIGEYTAGDHRGWIEMDNGEQAVRAEAQELLEQRKYRDALDLLKNRLPQETDGEGHALLGLAHYHLEEYASAVEQYAVALQLDAGNQEWQEMLDAARANTVAEIQVPVPDVYFFDRDKLLAEPIVPDGALPPRPLIVRGPGPLKRLKVILETLIGAILGFITDVLIQLAGKVIGYRGKVWTDWYNRWYLIGTFTLAYLRVVLTKNNLKDTYPKGTLIGFQTPGQSPPEGVTHFRTADGSWNNLADPKEGAAGTRFTRNVENDAIHPETGNILMSPNPREVSLQFLTRQGEMKTIPFLNLWAAAWINFQNHDWIDHGQTLTDEYHEIPLPADDPARERFRQTKMLLPKSQPDPTRRPGQEETPISFINEVTHWWDASQIYGSDQETVDRLRSHDDGKLRINADGSLPVGQNGVEETGFTRNWWIGLTLLHTLFAREHNAICDKLKQTHPD
;
A
#
# COMPACT_ATOMS: atom_id res chain seq x y z
N MET A 1 -38.53 11.35 29.59
CA MET A 1 -39.70 12.17 29.19
C MET A 1 -39.17 13.52 28.72
N ILE A 2 -38.58 13.53 27.52
CA ILE A 2 -38.33 14.71 26.68
C ILE A 2 -38.48 14.15 25.27
N ASP A 3 -39.56 14.56 24.63
CA ASP A 3 -40.07 14.11 23.35
C ASP A 3 -39.61 15.12 22.31
N HIS A 4 -38.74 14.71 21.39
CA HIS A 4 -38.37 15.50 20.23
C HIS A 4 -38.73 14.69 18.99
N GLY A 5 -39.94 15.00 18.49
CA GLY A 5 -40.51 14.43 17.29
C GLY A 5 -39.62 14.65 16.07
N PHE A 6 -39.21 13.54 15.46
CA PHE A 6 -38.69 13.52 14.11
C PHE A 6 -39.87 13.67 13.15
N SER A 7 -39.98 14.81 12.49
CA SER A 7 -40.86 14.96 11.33
C SER A 7 -40.25 14.20 10.15
N THR A 8 -40.95 13.17 9.69
CA THR A 8 -40.69 12.49 8.44
C THR A 8 -40.84 13.47 7.25
N PRO A 9 -39.89 13.52 6.30
CA PRO A 9 -40.13 14.18 5.02
C PRO A 9 -41.19 13.39 4.25
N LYS A 10 -42.21 14.08 3.77
CA LYS A 10 -43.28 13.54 2.93
C LYS A 10 -42.68 12.82 1.72
N SER A 11 -43.08 11.56 1.53
CA SER A 11 -42.89 10.84 0.28
C SER A 11 -43.63 11.59 -0.83
N SER A 12 -42.90 12.10 -1.81
CA SER A 12 -43.49 12.43 -3.10
C SER A 12 -43.81 11.12 -3.81
N GLN A 13 -45.08 10.70 -3.71
CA GLN A 13 -45.62 9.65 -4.56
C GLN A 13 -45.48 10.08 -6.02
N LEU A 14 -44.53 9.49 -6.74
CA LEU A 14 -44.51 9.54 -8.19
C LEU A 14 -45.67 8.66 -8.68
N THR A 15 -46.74 9.31 -9.13
CA THR A 15 -47.84 8.66 -9.85
C THR A 15 -47.32 8.08 -11.17
N PRO A 16 -47.76 6.87 -11.58
CA PRO A 16 -47.44 6.33 -12.91
C PRO A 16 -47.99 7.28 -13.98
N ARG A 17 -47.13 7.81 -14.85
CA ARG A 17 -47.60 8.53 -16.03
C ARG A 17 -48.34 7.55 -16.93
N SER A 18 -49.61 7.89 -17.19
CA SER A 18 -50.44 7.26 -18.20
C SER A 18 -49.74 7.25 -19.55
N ILE A 19 -49.81 6.11 -20.22
CA ILE A 19 -49.43 5.89 -21.61
C ILE A 19 -50.12 6.97 -22.47
N GLY A 20 -49.34 7.93 -22.94
CA GLY A 20 -49.77 8.98 -23.85
C GLY A 20 -49.75 8.44 -25.28
N GLU A 21 -50.85 8.68 -25.98
CA GLU A 21 -51.08 8.32 -27.38
C GLU A 21 -49.96 8.85 -28.29
N TYR A 22 -49.46 7.97 -29.16
CA TYR A 22 -48.53 8.29 -30.24
C TYR A 22 -49.19 9.27 -31.23
N THR A 23 -48.82 10.54 -31.18
CA THR A 23 -49.05 11.47 -32.29
C THR A 23 -47.82 11.45 -33.21
N ALA A 24 -48.04 10.97 -34.43
CA ALA A 24 -47.07 10.98 -35.51
C ALA A 24 -46.69 12.43 -35.88
N GLY A 25 -45.38 12.71 -35.92
CA GLY A 25 -44.84 13.89 -36.61
C GLY A 25 -43.72 14.61 -35.87
N ASP A 26 -42.49 14.12 -36.00
CA ASP A 26 -41.30 14.94 -36.33
C ASP A 26 -40.16 13.97 -36.71
N HIS A 27 -39.93 13.77 -38.01
CA HIS A 27 -38.88 12.90 -38.52
C HIS A 27 -37.52 13.61 -38.43
N ARG A 28 -36.85 13.46 -37.28
CA ARG A 28 -35.38 13.52 -37.23
C ARG A 28 -34.87 12.10 -37.49
N GLY A 29 -33.97 11.95 -38.45
CA GLY A 29 -33.51 10.66 -38.97
C GLY A 29 -32.95 9.77 -37.88
N TRP A 30 -33.69 8.73 -37.52
CA TRP A 30 -33.17 7.54 -36.87
C TRP A 30 -32.69 6.62 -37.98
N ILE A 31 -31.37 6.45 -38.09
CA ILE A 31 -30.80 5.39 -38.91
C ILE A 31 -31.15 4.08 -38.20
N GLU A 32 -31.95 3.22 -38.83
CA GLU A 32 -32.15 1.85 -38.35
C GLU A 32 -30.79 1.16 -38.36
N MET A 33 -30.25 0.86 -37.18
CA MET A 33 -29.07 0.00 -37.04
C MET A 33 -29.40 -1.38 -37.63
N ASP A 34 -28.49 -1.94 -38.41
CA ASP A 34 -28.61 -3.32 -38.89
C ASP A 34 -28.51 -4.29 -37.68
N ASN A 35 -29.33 -5.34 -37.67
CA ASN A 35 -29.30 -6.37 -36.61
C ASN A 35 -27.89 -6.99 -36.43
N GLY A 36 -27.07 -6.96 -37.49
CA GLY A 36 -25.66 -7.36 -37.43
C GLY A 36 -24.77 -6.45 -36.59
N GLU A 37 -25.02 -5.13 -36.56
CA GLU A 37 -24.22 -4.17 -35.78
C GLU A 37 -24.49 -4.30 -34.29
N GLN A 38 -25.75 -4.50 -33.91
CA GLN A 38 -26.11 -4.74 -32.51
C GLN A 38 -25.50 -6.04 -31.98
N ALA A 39 -25.48 -7.10 -32.80
CA ALA A 39 -24.86 -8.37 -32.42
C ALA A 39 -23.34 -8.24 -32.19
N VAL A 40 -22.63 -7.53 -33.08
CA VAL A 40 -21.19 -7.30 -32.95
C VAL A 40 -20.87 -6.48 -31.70
N ARG A 41 -21.67 -5.47 -31.38
CA ARG A 41 -21.48 -4.67 -30.15
C ARG A 41 -21.72 -5.48 -28.89
N ALA A 42 -22.76 -6.32 -28.88
CA ALA A 42 -23.02 -7.22 -27.76
C ALA A 42 -21.86 -8.20 -27.56
N GLU A 43 -21.30 -8.75 -28.64
CA GLU A 43 -20.12 -9.61 -28.59
C GLU A 43 -18.88 -8.85 -28.11
N ALA A 44 -18.65 -7.63 -28.58
CA ALA A 44 -17.54 -6.79 -28.11
C ALA A 44 -17.65 -6.46 -26.62
N GLN A 45 -18.86 -6.15 -26.13
CA GLN A 45 -19.14 -5.93 -24.70
C GLN A 45 -18.86 -7.19 -23.87
N GLU A 46 -19.28 -8.36 -24.35
CA GLU A 46 -18.97 -9.63 -23.70
C GLU A 46 -17.45 -9.89 -23.65
N LEU A 47 -16.72 -9.60 -24.73
CA LEU A 47 -15.27 -9.71 -24.77
C LEU A 47 -14.60 -8.74 -23.78
N LEU A 48 -15.08 -7.49 -23.69
CA LEU A 48 -14.62 -6.50 -22.71
C LEU A 48 -14.83 -7.00 -21.28
N GLU A 49 -16.03 -7.51 -20.97
CA GLU A 49 -16.35 -8.08 -19.66
C GLU A 49 -15.49 -9.32 -19.32
N GLN A 50 -15.11 -10.10 -20.33
CA GLN A 50 -14.20 -11.25 -20.22
C GLN A 50 -12.71 -10.86 -20.24
N ARG A 51 -12.38 -9.56 -20.30
CA ARG A 51 -11.02 -9.01 -20.45
C ARG A 51 -10.28 -9.42 -21.71
N LYS A 52 -10.99 -9.88 -22.72
CA LYS A 52 -10.45 -10.18 -24.05
C LYS A 52 -10.37 -8.90 -24.86
N TYR A 53 -9.66 -7.90 -24.32
CA TYR A 53 -9.65 -6.54 -24.85
C TYR A 53 -9.05 -6.48 -26.26
N ARG A 54 -8.03 -7.30 -26.55
CA ARG A 54 -7.46 -7.40 -27.89
C ARG A 54 -8.45 -8.00 -28.88
N ASP A 55 -9.15 -9.07 -28.49
CA ASP A 55 -10.19 -9.68 -29.34
C ASP A 55 -11.34 -8.70 -29.61
N ALA A 56 -11.76 -7.94 -28.59
CA ALA A 56 -12.77 -6.88 -28.73
C ALA A 56 -12.30 -5.79 -29.71
N LEU A 57 -11.04 -5.37 -29.59
CA LEU A 57 -10.43 -4.38 -30.46
C LEU A 57 -10.34 -4.87 -31.91
N ASP A 58 -9.94 -6.13 -32.14
CA ASP A 58 -9.87 -6.72 -33.48
C ASP A 58 -11.27 -6.86 -34.10
N LEU A 59 -12.26 -7.24 -33.31
CA LEU A 59 -13.67 -7.33 -33.73
C LEU A 59 -14.20 -5.96 -34.17
N LEU A 60 -13.98 -4.91 -33.36
CA LEU A 60 -14.48 -3.56 -33.62
C LEU A 60 -13.76 -2.86 -34.79
N LYS A 61 -12.43 -2.98 -34.89
CA LYS A 61 -11.65 -2.33 -35.96
C LYS A 61 -12.09 -2.74 -37.37
N ASN A 62 -12.49 -4.00 -37.54
CA ASN A 62 -12.95 -4.52 -38.83
C ASN A 62 -14.33 -3.95 -39.25
N ARG A 63 -15.07 -3.32 -38.32
CA ARG A 63 -16.45 -2.87 -38.54
C ARG A 63 -16.63 -1.35 -38.58
N LEU A 64 -15.73 -0.58 -37.97
CA LEU A 64 -15.80 0.89 -37.91
C LEU A 64 -16.10 1.62 -39.23
N PRO A 65 -15.60 1.19 -40.42
CA PRO A 65 -15.95 1.86 -41.68
C PRO A 65 -17.43 1.79 -42.08
N GLN A 66 -18.25 1.00 -41.36
CA GLN A 66 -19.66 0.76 -41.66
C GLN A 66 -20.60 1.35 -40.60
N GLU A 67 -20.06 1.83 -39.46
CA GLU A 67 -20.86 2.37 -38.38
C GLU A 67 -21.27 3.83 -38.60
N THR A 68 -22.47 4.20 -38.16
CA THR A 68 -23.05 5.53 -38.34
C THR A 68 -23.24 6.33 -37.05
N ASP A 69 -22.94 5.73 -35.89
CA ASP A 69 -23.04 6.35 -34.56
C ASP A 69 -21.71 6.27 -33.77
N GLY A 70 -21.65 6.92 -32.60
CA GLY A 70 -20.44 6.98 -31.77
C GLY A 70 -20.16 5.76 -30.90
N GLU A 71 -21.05 4.78 -30.78
CA GLU A 71 -20.93 3.71 -29.76
C GLU A 71 -19.79 2.74 -30.08
N GLY A 72 -19.56 2.36 -31.35
CA GLY A 72 -18.42 1.49 -31.68
C GLY A 72 -17.07 2.16 -31.44
N HIS A 73 -16.98 3.47 -31.68
CA HIS A 73 -15.81 4.25 -31.30
C HIS A 73 -15.64 4.30 -29.77
N ALA A 74 -16.73 4.46 -29.01
CA ALA A 74 -16.66 4.43 -27.54
C ALA A 74 -16.22 3.05 -27.01
N LEU A 75 -16.71 1.95 -27.58
CA LEU A 75 -16.29 0.59 -27.21
C LEU A 75 -14.83 0.32 -27.58
N LEU A 76 -14.37 0.80 -28.75
CA LEU A 76 -12.96 0.68 -29.14
C LEU A 76 -12.07 1.52 -28.22
N GLY A 77 -12.51 2.73 -27.86
CA GLY A 77 -11.85 3.59 -26.88
C GLY A 77 -11.73 2.91 -25.52
N LEU A 78 -12.79 2.23 -25.07
CA LEU A 78 -12.80 1.48 -23.82
C LEU A 78 -11.83 0.29 -23.86
N ALA A 79 -11.77 -0.44 -24.98
CA ALA A 79 -10.82 -1.54 -25.18
C ALA A 79 -9.36 -1.03 -25.10
N HIS A 80 -9.05 0.07 -25.78
CA HIS A 80 -7.75 0.73 -25.67
C HIS A 80 -7.45 1.19 -24.24
N TYR A 81 -8.42 1.78 -23.56
CA TYR A 81 -8.28 2.23 -22.18
C TYR A 81 -7.91 1.08 -21.24
N HIS A 82 -8.56 -0.08 -21.37
CA HIS A 82 -8.26 -1.27 -20.57
C HIS A 82 -6.94 -1.96 -20.95
N LEU A 83 -6.43 -1.75 -22.17
CA LEU A 83 -5.09 -2.15 -22.58
C LEU A 83 -4.01 -1.15 -22.17
N GLU A 84 -4.39 -0.08 -21.46
CA GLU A 84 -3.52 1.03 -21.08
C GLU A 84 -2.91 1.78 -22.28
N GLU A 85 -3.54 1.65 -23.45
CA GLU A 85 -3.22 2.34 -24.70
C GLU A 85 -3.93 3.70 -24.75
N TYR A 86 -3.68 4.54 -23.73
CA TYR A 86 -4.50 5.72 -23.45
C TYR A 86 -4.54 6.75 -24.59
N ALA A 87 -3.45 6.94 -25.33
CA ALA A 87 -3.43 7.83 -26.49
C ALA A 87 -4.43 7.40 -27.57
N SER A 88 -4.49 6.10 -27.86
CA SER A 88 -5.47 5.52 -28.78
C SER A 88 -6.89 5.66 -28.23
N ALA A 89 -7.08 5.47 -26.92
CA ALA A 89 -8.38 5.69 -26.28
C ALA A 89 -8.88 7.13 -26.45
N VAL A 90 -7.98 8.12 -26.28
CA VAL A 90 -8.27 9.55 -26.51
C VAL A 90 -8.77 9.79 -27.94
N GLU A 91 -8.10 9.22 -28.94
CA GLU A 91 -8.52 9.36 -30.33
C GLU A 91 -9.93 8.81 -30.55
N GLN A 92 -10.22 7.62 -30.05
CA GLN A 92 -11.52 6.98 -30.26
C GLN A 92 -12.66 7.69 -29.54
N TYR A 93 -12.48 8.08 -28.27
CA TYR A 93 -13.51 8.83 -27.54
C TYR A 93 -13.75 10.23 -28.15
N ALA A 94 -12.71 10.86 -28.70
CA ALA A 94 -12.87 12.13 -29.40
C ALA A 94 -13.73 11.99 -30.67
N VAL A 95 -13.61 10.88 -31.41
CA VAL A 95 -14.47 10.60 -32.57
C VAL A 95 -15.89 10.27 -32.11
N ALA A 96 -16.07 9.47 -31.06
CA ALA A 96 -17.39 9.17 -30.50
C ALA A 96 -18.16 10.46 -30.14
N LEU A 97 -17.50 11.42 -29.48
CA LEU A 97 -18.09 12.71 -29.11
C LEU A 97 -18.34 13.67 -30.28
N GLN A 98 -17.70 13.46 -31.45
CA GLN A 98 -18.07 14.21 -32.66
C GLN A 98 -19.43 13.74 -33.19
N LEU A 99 -19.75 12.46 -33.00
CA LEU A 99 -21.00 11.84 -33.45
C LEU A 99 -22.13 12.05 -32.43
N ASP A 100 -21.81 12.10 -31.13
CA ASP A 100 -22.74 12.50 -30.06
C ASP A 100 -22.04 13.37 -29.00
N ALA A 101 -22.08 14.69 -29.21
CA ALA A 101 -21.44 15.67 -28.33
C ALA A 101 -22.11 15.81 -26.96
N GLY A 102 -23.31 15.23 -26.77
CA GLY A 102 -24.05 15.29 -25.51
C GLY A 102 -23.69 14.20 -24.51
N ASN A 103 -22.86 13.23 -24.91
CA ASN A 103 -22.58 12.06 -24.09
C ASN A 103 -21.56 12.37 -22.98
N GLN A 104 -22.06 12.56 -21.76
CA GLN A 104 -21.24 12.90 -20.60
C GLN A 104 -20.25 11.77 -20.22
N GLU A 105 -20.64 10.50 -20.38
CA GLU A 105 -19.78 9.38 -19.99
C GLU A 105 -18.54 9.28 -20.87
N TRP A 106 -18.72 9.47 -22.18
CA TRP A 106 -17.61 9.48 -23.14
C TRP A 106 -16.69 10.67 -22.90
N GLN A 107 -17.24 11.81 -22.50
CA GLN A 107 -16.44 12.98 -22.10
C GLN A 107 -15.60 12.68 -20.86
N GLU A 108 -16.17 12.03 -19.85
CA GLU A 108 -15.43 11.61 -18.65
C GLU A 108 -14.32 10.60 -18.97
N MET A 109 -14.58 9.64 -19.84
CA MET A 109 -13.57 8.67 -20.28
C MET A 109 -12.49 9.30 -21.14
N LEU A 110 -12.83 10.26 -22.01
CA LEU A 110 -11.86 11.07 -22.76
C LEU A 110 -10.94 11.84 -21.82
N ASP A 111 -11.50 12.51 -20.81
CA ASP A 111 -10.72 13.30 -19.86
C ASP A 111 -9.83 12.40 -18.98
N ALA A 112 -10.32 11.24 -18.56
CA ALA A 112 -9.52 10.23 -17.87
C ALA A 112 -8.37 9.71 -18.75
N ALA A 113 -8.64 9.33 -20.00
CA ALA A 113 -7.63 8.85 -20.94
C ALA A 113 -6.57 9.92 -21.24
N ARG A 114 -6.96 11.20 -21.35
CA ARG A 114 -6.02 12.32 -21.51
C ARG A 114 -5.11 12.46 -20.29
N ALA A 115 -5.69 12.45 -19.09
CA ALA A 115 -4.93 12.53 -17.85
C ALA A 115 -3.92 11.38 -17.74
N ASN A 116 -4.36 10.15 -18.03
CA ASN A 116 -3.52 8.96 -18.00
C ASN A 116 -2.40 9.00 -19.04
N THR A 117 -2.68 9.52 -20.25
CA THR A 117 -1.68 9.71 -21.31
C THR A 117 -0.59 10.69 -20.87
N VAL A 118 -0.98 11.83 -20.28
CA VAL A 118 -0.04 12.86 -19.81
C VAL A 118 0.77 12.37 -18.61
N ALA A 119 0.16 11.59 -17.73
CA ALA A 119 0.80 11.07 -16.53
C ALA A 119 1.58 9.76 -16.76
N GLU A 120 1.50 9.17 -17.96
CA GLU A 120 2.15 7.91 -18.34
C GLU A 120 1.91 6.76 -17.34
N ILE A 121 0.69 6.65 -16.80
CA ILE A 121 0.39 5.69 -15.71
C ILE A 121 0.56 4.21 -16.10
N GLN A 122 0.64 3.91 -17.41
CA GLN A 122 0.92 2.57 -17.95
C GLN A 122 2.37 2.13 -17.74
N VAL A 123 3.28 3.05 -17.43
CA VAL A 123 4.68 2.73 -17.18
C VAL A 123 4.82 2.33 -15.71
N PRO A 124 5.13 1.05 -15.41
CA PRO A 124 5.25 0.60 -14.03
C PRO A 124 6.42 1.30 -13.34
N VAL A 125 6.18 1.79 -12.11
CA VAL A 125 7.20 2.41 -11.27
C VAL A 125 7.12 1.85 -9.85
N PRO A 126 8.12 1.07 -9.38
CA PRO A 126 9.27 0.54 -10.11
C PRO A 126 8.88 -0.59 -11.08
N ASP A 127 9.87 -1.19 -11.76
CA ASP A 127 9.69 -2.38 -12.59
C ASP A 127 8.95 -3.50 -11.84
N VAL A 128 8.14 -4.27 -12.59
CA VAL A 128 7.35 -5.37 -12.03
C VAL A 128 8.25 -6.54 -11.63
N TYR A 129 8.18 -6.95 -10.36
CA TYR A 129 8.94 -8.06 -9.82
C TYR A 129 8.05 -8.94 -8.93
N PHE A 130 8.19 -10.26 -9.08
CA PHE A 130 7.50 -11.27 -8.27
C PHE A 130 8.50 -12.01 -7.39
N PHE A 131 8.06 -12.45 -6.21
CA PHE A 131 8.92 -13.08 -5.22
C PHE A 131 9.50 -14.39 -5.76
N ASP A 132 10.83 -14.48 -5.73
CA ASP A 132 11.55 -15.70 -6.05
C ASP A 132 11.83 -16.51 -4.78
N ARG A 133 11.29 -17.73 -4.72
CA ARG A 133 11.39 -18.59 -3.53
C ARG A 133 12.84 -18.80 -3.08
N ASP A 134 13.74 -19.06 -4.02
CA ASP A 134 15.11 -19.44 -3.68
C ASP A 134 15.92 -18.23 -3.20
N LYS A 135 15.67 -17.04 -3.77
CA LYS A 135 16.19 -15.77 -3.24
C LYS A 135 15.68 -15.50 -1.82
N LEU A 136 14.39 -15.69 -1.56
CA LEU A 136 13.82 -15.46 -0.24
C LEU A 136 14.38 -16.43 0.83
N LEU A 137 14.79 -17.64 0.44
CA LEU A 137 15.38 -18.63 1.33
C LEU A 137 16.91 -18.57 1.42
N ALA A 138 17.56 -17.83 0.53
CA ALA A 138 19.01 -17.68 0.54
C ALA A 138 19.51 -17.08 1.86
N GLU A 139 20.73 -17.46 2.23
CA GLU A 139 21.44 -16.86 3.35
C GLU A 139 21.63 -15.36 3.13
N PRO A 140 21.54 -14.53 4.18
CA PRO A 140 21.73 -13.09 4.05
C PRO A 140 23.20 -12.77 3.79
N ILE A 141 23.48 -12.17 2.64
CA ILE A 141 24.82 -11.79 2.21
C ILE A 141 25.00 -10.29 2.37
N VAL A 142 26.04 -9.89 3.11
CA VAL A 142 26.53 -8.51 3.12
C VAL A 142 27.74 -8.46 2.19
N PRO A 143 27.67 -7.78 1.03
CA PRO A 143 28.77 -7.75 0.09
C PRO A 143 30.04 -7.14 0.71
N ASP A 144 31.20 -7.63 0.29
CA ASP A 144 32.49 -7.11 0.75
C ASP A 144 32.60 -5.61 0.43
N GLY A 145 32.93 -4.82 1.46
CA GLY A 145 33.03 -3.36 1.34
C GLY A 145 31.69 -2.61 1.41
N ALA A 146 30.54 -3.30 1.50
CA ALA A 146 29.25 -2.65 1.71
C ALA A 146 29.18 -1.91 3.06
N LEU A 147 29.81 -2.48 4.09
CA LEU A 147 29.91 -1.88 5.41
C LEU A 147 31.34 -1.40 5.69
N PRO A 148 31.51 -0.27 6.41
CA PRO A 148 32.81 0.12 6.92
C PRO A 148 33.36 -0.92 7.92
N PRO A 149 34.70 -1.02 8.06
CA PRO A 149 35.31 -1.86 9.09
C PRO A 149 34.91 -1.37 10.49
N ARG A 150 35.05 -2.24 11.49
CA ARG A 150 34.68 -1.89 12.87
C ARG A 150 35.47 -0.64 13.32
N PRO A 151 34.81 0.38 13.89
CA PRO A 151 35.52 1.55 14.40
C PRO A 151 36.53 1.15 15.49
N LEU A 152 37.65 1.87 15.56
CA LEU A 152 38.72 1.62 16.52
C LEU A 152 38.19 1.66 17.96
N ILE A 153 38.61 0.68 18.76
CA ILE A 153 38.18 0.42 20.13
C ILE A 153 38.17 1.71 20.98
N VAL A 154 36.99 2.14 21.42
CA VAL A 154 36.85 3.16 22.45
C VAL A 154 37.35 2.57 23.78
N ARG A 155 38.34 3.21 24.42
CA ARG A 155 38.85 2.78 25.74
C ARG A 155 37.68 2.59 26.71
N GLY A 156 37.61 1.41 27.34
CA GLY A 156 36.57 1.09 28.30
C GLY A 156 36.51 2.09 29.46
N PRO A 157 35.35 2.21 30.14
CA PRO A 157 35.15 3.19 31.19
C PRO A 157 36.13 2.96 32.36
N GLY A 158 36.70 4.06 32.87
CA GLY A 158 37.53 4.05 34.08
C GLY A 158 36.77 3.61 35.34
N PRO A 159 37.47 3.34 36.46
CA PRO A 159 36.88 2.71 37.66
C PRO A 159 35.71 3.48 38.27
N LEU A 160 35.79 4.82 38.34
CA LEU A 160 34.68 5.66 38.84
C LEU A 160 33.44 5.58 37.93
N LYS A 161 33.64 5.54 36.61
CA LYS A 161 32.55 5.40 35.64
C LYS A 161 31.92 4.00 35.74
N ARG A 162 32.72 2.96 36.00
CA ARG A 162 32.20 1.61 36.28
C ARG A 162 31.36 1.57 37.56
N LEU A 163 31.83 2.18 38.65
CA LEU A 163 31.06 2.26 39.90
C LEU A 163 29.74 3.01 39.71
N LYS A 164 29.78 4.14 38.98
CA LYS A 164 28.57 4.89 38.62
C LYS A 164 27.58 4.01 37.84
N VAL A 165 28.04 3.29 36.82
CA VAL A 165 27.20 2.37 36.03
C VAL A 165 26.59 1.29 36.92
N ILE A 166 27.34 0.72 37.87
CA ILE A 166 26.81 -0.28 38.81
C ILE A 166 25.70 0.32 39.67
N LEU A 167 25.91 1.52 40.22
CA LEU A 167 24.92 2.19 41.04
C LEU A 167 23.66 2.56 40.24
N GLU A 168 23.83 3.11 39.04
CA GLU A 168 22.73 3.40 38.11
C GLU A 168 21.94 2.13 37.76
N THR A 169 22.63 1.00 37.54
CA THR A 169 22.00 -0.30 37.28
C THR A 169 21.19 -0.78 38.49
N LEU A 170 21.72 -0.67 39.70
CA LEU A 170 21.03 -1.06 40.93
C LEU A 170 19.77 -0.21 41.16
N ILE A 171 19.91 1.12 41.08
CA ILE A 171 18.79 2.05 41.22
C ILE A 171 17.73 1.78 40.15
N GLY A 172 18.16 1.58 38.90
CA GLY A 172 17.29 1.21 37.80
C GLY A 172 16.52 -0.08 38.05
N ALA A 173 17.16 -1.11 38.61
CA ALA A 173 16.51 -2.36 38.96
C ALA A 173 15.44 -2.19 40.05
N ILE A 174 15.73 -1.42 41.10
CA ILE A 174 14.77 -1.12 42.18
C ILE A 174 13.57 -0.34 41.63
N LEU A 175 13.82 0.73 40.87
CA LEU A 175 12.75 1.53 40.26
C LEU A 175 11.94 0.71 39.26
N GLY A 176 12.59 -0.16 38.49
CA GLY A 176 11.94 -1.10 37.58
C GLY A 176 11.00 -2.04 38.30
N PHE A 177 11.44 -2.63 39.42
CA PHE A 177 10.59 -3.49 40.25
C PHE A 177 9.37 -2.73 40.80
N ILE A 178 9.57 -1.53 41.36
CA ILE A 178 8.46 -0.71 41.88
C ILE A 178 7.47 -0.38 40.73
N THR A 179 8.00 -0.01 39.57
CA THR A 179 7.19 0.31 38.39
C THR A 179 6.38 -0.89 37.92
N ASP A 180 6.97 -2.08 37.87
CA ASP A 180 6.24 -3.31 37.52
C ASP A 180 5.12 -3.61 38.53
N VAL A 181 5.38 -3.47 39.84
CA VAL A 181 4.33 -3.61 40.85
C VAL A 181 3.17 -2.62 40.62
N LEU A 182 3.47 -1.36 40.30
CA LEU A 182 2.44 -0.35 39.99
C LEU A 182 1.67 -0.67 38.70
N ILE A 183 2.35 -1.15 37.66
CA ILE A 183 1.74 -1.61 36.41
C ILE A 183 0.77 -2.76 36.71
N GLN A 184 1.21 -3.76 37.48
CA GLN A 184 0.38 -4.90 37.88
C GLN A 184 -0.82 -4.46 38.72
N LEU A 185 -0.64 -3.53 39.65
CA LEU A 185 -1.72 -2.98 40.48
C LEU A 185 -2.77 -2.26 39.62
N ALA A 186 -2.34 -1.39 38.70
CA ALA A 186 -3.23 -0.67 37.80
C ALA A 186 -4.03 -1.62 36.91
N GLY A 187 -3.40 -2.67 36.40
CA GLY A 187 -4.05 -3.65 35.54
C GLY A 187 -5.00 -4.60 36.27
N LYS A 188 -4.50 -5.26 37.33
CA LYS A 188 -5.20 -6.37 38.00
C LYS A 188 -6.20 -5.91 39.05
N VAL A 189 -5.93 -4.79 39.73
CA VAL A 189 -6.77 -4.32 40.85
C VAL A 189 -7.68 -3.18 40.42
N ILE A 190 -7.13 -2.15 39.78
CA ILE A 190 -7.93 -1.02 39.28
C ILE A 190 -8.71 -1.44 38.02
N GLY A 191 -8.22 -2.45 37.29
CA GLY A 191 -8.81 -2.93 36.05
C GLY A 191 -8.37 -2.08 34.86
N TYR A 192 -8.27 -2.70 33.68
CA TYR A 192 -7.79 -2.04 32.46
C TYR A 192 -8.80 -2.07 31.30
N ARG A 193 -9.93 -2.77 31.49
CA ARG A 193 -10.98 -2.95 30.48
C ARG A 193 -12.10 -1.94 30.71
N GLY A 194 -12.63 -1.42 29.60
CA GLY A 194 -13.80 -0.55 29.57
C GLY A 194 -14.98 -1.21 28.86
N LYS A 195 -16.04 -0.44 28.62
CA LYS A 195 -17.20 -0.90 27.81
C LYS A 195 -16.81 -1.28 26.38
N VAL A 196 -15.88 -0.52 25.79
CA VAL A 196 -15.29 -0.77 24.48
C VAL A 196 -13.79 -0.88 24.66
N TRP A 197 -13.30 -2.12 24.79
CA TRP A 197 -11.88 -2.48 24.99
C TRP A 197 -11.19 -1.91 26.25
N THR A 198 -11.05 -0.58 26.37
CA THR A 198 -10.38 0.13 27.48
C THR A 198 -10.97 1.53 27.71
N ASP A 199 -10.69 2.13 28.86
CA ASP A 199 -11.18 3.44 29.30
C ASP A 199 -10.07 4.36 29.85
N TRP A 200 -8.79 4.06 29.56
CA TRP A 200 -7.63 4.76 30.11
C TRP A 200 -7.67 6.29 29.91
N TYR A 201 -8.27 6.75 28.80
CA TYR A 201 -8.37 8.16 28.43
C TYR A 201 -9.32 8.97 29.33
N ASN A 202 -10.18 8.31 30.09
CA ASN A 202 -11.06 8.94 31.08
C ASN A 202 -10.47 8.97 32.50
N ARG A 203 -9.28 8.39 32.69
CA ARG A 203 -8.64 8.26 34.01
C ARG A 203 -7.69 9.42 34.27
N TRP A 204 -7.40 9.66 35.55
CA TRP A 204 -6.30 10.55 35.92
C TRP A 204 -4.99 10.08 35.28
N TYR A 205 -4.17 11.04 34.81
CA TYR A 205 -3.07 10.77 33.88
C TYR A 205 -2.13 9.64 34.33
N LEU A 206 -1.74 9.57 35.62
CA LEU A 206 -0.87 8.49 36.10
C LEU A 206 -1.54 7.11 36.01
N ILE A 207 -2.81 7.03 36.41
CA ILE A 207 -3.56 5.77 36.34
C ILE A 207 -3.71 5.37 34.88
N GLY A 208 -4.06 6.31 34.00
CA GLY A 208 -4.13 6.07 32.55
C GLY A 208 -2.82 5.54 31.98
N THR A 209 -1.67 6.16 32.34
CA THR A 209 -0.34 5.72 31.92
C THR A 209 -0.01 4.31 32.41
N PHE A 210 -0.26 3.99 33.68
CA PHE A 210 -0.03 2.63 34.20
C PHE A 210 -1.00 1.60 33.59
N THR A 211 -2.24 1.99 33.29
CA THR A 211 -3.20 1.16 32.54
C THR A 211 -2.69 0.86 31.13
N LEU A 212 -2.17 1.85 30.41
CA LEU A 212 -1.55 1.65 29.09
C LEU A 212 -0.31 0.76 29.16
N ALA A 213 0.56 0.96 30.16
CA ALA A 213 1.72 0.11 30.38
C ALA A 213 1.32 -1.35 30.64
N TYR A 214 0.26 -1.58 31.42
CA TYR A 214 -0.27 -2.93 31.65
C TYR A 214 -0.87 -3.54 30.38
N LEU A 215 -1.63 -2.76 29.61
CA LEU A 215 -2.14 -3.18 28.30
C LEU A 215 -1.01 -3.63 27.38
N ARG A 216 0.10 -2.90 27.34
CA ARG A 216 1.29 -3.29 26.58
C ARG A 216 1.84 -4.64 27.05
N VAL A 217 1.96 -4.88 28.35
CA VAL A 217 2.40 -6.19 28.90
C VAL A 217 1.47 -7.31 28.43
N VAL A 218 0.15 -7.10 28.48
CA VAL A 218 -0.84 -8.08 28.03
C VAL A 218 -0.70 -8.35 26.53
N LEU A 219 -0.57 -7.31 25.71
CA LEU A 219 -0.45 -7.44 24.25
C LEU A 219 0.88 -8.09 23.86
N THR A 220 2.01 -7.68 24.45
CA THR A 220 3.31 -8.32 24.18
C THR A 220 3.29 -9.81 24.50
N LYS A 221 2.59 -10.21 25.57
CA LYS A 221 2.50 -11.63 25.96
C LYS A 221 1.61 -12.44 25.02
N ASN A 222 0.50 -11.90 24.55
CA ASN A 222 -0.56 -12.68 23.89
C ASN A 222 -0.73 -12.37 22.39
N ASN A 223 -0.15 -11.28 21.89
CA ASN A 223 -0.41 -10.74 20.55
C ASN A 223 0.88 -10.53 19.74
N LEU A 224 1.94 -11.27 20.03
CA LEU A 224 3.12 -11.37 19.17
C LEU A 224 3.24 -12.83 18.72
N LYS A 225 2.83 -13.10 17.47
CA LYS A 225 2.81 -14.45 16.90
C LYS A 225 3.69 -14.49 15.66
N ASP A 226 4.61 -15.45 15.66
CA ASP A 226 5.47 -15.73 14.53
C ASP A 226 4.70 -16.55 13.49
N THR A 227 4.91 -16.20 12.22
CA THR A 227 4.35 -16.94 11.09
C THR A 227 5.26 -18.06 10.60
N TYR A 228 6.52 -18.11 11.05
CA TYR A 228 7.40 -19.26 10.86
C TYR A 228 7.17 -20.36 11.91
N PRO A 229 7.46 -21.64 11.60
CA PRO A 229 7.32 -22.72 12.56
C PRO A 229 8.19 -22.53 13.81
N LYS A 230 7.66 -22.94 14.96
CA LYS A 230 8.38 -22.84 16.24
C LYS A 230 9.74 -23.55 16.19
N GLY A 231 10.78 -22.85 16.63
CA GLY A 231 12.15 -23.38 16.69
C GLY A 231 12.92 -23.27 15.37
N THR A 232 12.34 -22.64 14.35
CA THR A 232 13.05 -22.24 13.14
C THR A 232 13.47 -20.78 13.22
N LEU A 233 14.58 -20.42 12.56
CA LEU A 233 14.97 -19.03 12.35
C LEU A 233 14.18 -18.43 11.18
N ILE A 234 14.04 -17.11 11.16
CA ILE A 234 13.36 -16.37 10.09
C ILE A 234 13.97 -16.73 8.73
N GLY A 235 13.12 -16.94 7.72
CA GLY A 235 13.58 -17.36 6.39
C GLY A 235 14.17 -18.78 6.35
N PHE A 236 13.86 -19.62 7.34
CA PHE A 236 14.37 -20.99 7.50
C PHE A 236 15.90 -21.08 7.53
N GLN A 237 16.54 -20.07 8.13
CA GLN A 237 18.00 -20.01 8.22
C GLN A 237 18.59 -21.06 9.14
N THR A 238 19.86 -21.36 8.90
CA THR A 238 20.66 -22.29 9.72
C THR A 238 21.22 -21.57 10.95
N PRO A 239 21.09 -22.15 12.16
CA PRO A 239 21.72 -21.57 13.35
C PRO A 239 23.26 -21.59 13.28
N GLY A 240 23.90 -20.64 13.97
CA GLY A 240 25.35 -20.61 14.14
C GLY A 240 26.12 -20.00 12.97
N GLN A 241 25.45 -19.32 12.05
CA GLN A 241 26.11 -18.48 11.05
C GLN A 241 26.96 -17.39 11.73
N SER A 242 28.07 -17.02 11.10
CA SER A 242 29.00 -16.02 11.63
C SER A 242 28.61 -14.63 11.14
N PRO A 243 28.39 -13.64 12.04
CA PRO A 243 28.08 -12.28 11.62
C PRO A 243 29.20 -11.67 10.77
N PRO A 244 28.89 -11.05 9.63
CA PRO A 244 29.85 -10.31 8.83
C PRO A 244 30.52 -9.18 9.61
N GLU A 245 31.63 -8.65 9.10
CA GLU A 245 32.24 -7.47 9.70
C GLU A 245 31.31 -6.24 9.57
N GLY A 246 31.38 -5.32 10.54
CA GLY A 246 30.61 -4.07 10.49
C GLY A 246 29.15 -4.15 10.98
N VAL A 247 28.47 -5.30 10.87
CA VAL A 247 27.02 -5.44 11.18
C VAL A 247 26.64 -5.11 12.64
N THR A 248 27.62 -5.07 13.54
CA THR A 248 27.43 -4.67 14.95
C THR A 248 27.37 -3.14 15.15
N HIS A 249 27.72 -2.36 14.13
CA HIS A 249 27.85 -0.90 14.19
C HIS A 249 27.07 -0.18 13.08
N PHE A 250 26.75 -0.87 11.99
CA PHE A 250 26.10 -0.31 10.81
C PHE A 250 24.87 -1.12 10.43
N ARG A 251 23.91 -0.46 9.80
CA ARG A 251 22.73 -1.11 9.21
C ARG A 251 23.10 -1.67 7.84
N THR A 252 22.68 -2.90 7.58
CA THR A 252 22.78 -3.55 6.27
C THR A 252 21.68 -3.05 5.34
N ALA A 253 21.91 -3.15 4.03
CA ALA A 253 20.99 -2.63 3.03
C ALA A 253 19.64 -3.37 2.99
N ASP A 254 19.64 -4.67 3.26
CA ASP A 254 18.44 -5.53 3.28
C ASP A 254 17.87 -5.75 4.70
N GLY A 255 18.41 -5.05 5.70
CA GLY A 255 17.99 -5.17 7.11
C GLY A 255 18.44 -6.47 7.81
N SER A 256 19.21 -7.33 7.15
CA SER A 256 19.76 -8.55 7.75
C SER A 256 20.80 -8.26 8.85
N TRP A 257 21.10 -9.25 9.68
CA TRP A 257 22.14 -9.17 10.73
C TRP A 257 21.92 -8.12 11.82
N ASN A 258 20.72 -7.54 11.94
CA ASN A 258 20.35 -6.69 13.06
C ASN A 258 20.24 -7.52 14.36
N ASN A 259 19.60 -8.69 14.28
CA ASN A 259 19.72 -9.73 15.29
C ASN A 259 20.81 -10.74 14.90
N LEU A 260 21.90 -10.77 15.66
CA LEU A 260 23.04 -11.66 15.37
C LEU A 260 22.73 -13.15 15.58
N ALA A 261 21.67 -13.48 16.31
CA ALA A 261 21.23 -14.86 16.54
C ALA A 261 20.19 -15.34 15.51
N ASP A 262 19.49 -14.41 14.86
CA ASP A 262 18.55 -14.68 13.77
C ASP A 262 18.80 -13.69 12.63
N PRO A 263 19.66 -14.05 11.66
CA PRO A 263 20.25 -13.09 10.75
C PRO A 263 19.26 -12.51 9.74
N LYS A 264 18.06 -13.08 9.58
CA LYS A 264 17.01 -12.53 8.72
C LYS A 264 15.87 -11.88 9.50
N GLU A 265 15.95 -11.78 10.83
CA GLU A 265 14.92 -11.07 11.60
C GLU A 265 14.79 -9.62 11.10
N GLY A 266 13.58 -9.27 10.64
CA GLY A 266 13.24 -7.96 10.12
C GLY A 266 13.85 -7.59 8.76
N ALA A 267 14.58 -8.51 8.11
CA ALA A 267 15.12 -8.29 6.77
C ALA A 267 14.01 -8.19 5.72
N ALA A 268 14.32 -7.55 4.59
CA ALA A 268 13.48 -7.53 3.40
C ALA A 268 13.22 -8.96 2.89
N GLY A 269 12.03 -9.19 2.31
CA GLY A 269 11.66 -10.52 1.81
C GLY A 269 11.35 -11.55 2.91
N THR A 270 10.98 -11.10 4.11
CA THR A 270 10.56 -12.00 5.20
C THR A 270 9.07 -11.90 5.48
N ARG A 271 8.50 -12.93 6.12
CA ARG A 271 7.05 -12.97 6.36
C ARG A 271 6.61 -11.89 7.34
N PHE A 272 5.45 -11.32 7.09
CA PHE A 272 4.74 -10.55 8.10
C PHE A 272 4.41 -11.43 9.31
N THR A 273 4.65 -10.92 10.52
CA THR A 273 4.18 -11.52 11.77
C THR A 273 2.69 -11.18 12.00
N ARG A 274 2.11 -11.68 13.10
CA ARG A 274 0.68 -11.49 13.40
C ARG A 274 0.44 -11.13 14.86
N ASN A 275 -0.69 -10.45 15.08
CA ASN A 275 -1.14 -10.08 16.43
C ASN A 275 -2.32 -10.91 16.95
N VAL A 276 -2.72 -11.94 16.22
CA VAL A 276 -3.78 -12.90 16.56
C VAL A 276 -3.21 -14.31 16.50
N GLU A 277 -3.86 -15.26 17.19
CA GLU A 277 -3.45 -16.67 17.17
C GLU A 277 -3.32 -17.23 15.76
N ASN A 278 -2.38 -18.15 15.57
CA ASN A 278 -2.02 -18.63 14.24
C ASN A 278 -3.20 -19.35 13.55
N ASP A 279 -4.00 -20.10 14.30
CA ASP A 279 -5.21 -20.79 13.85
C ASP A 279 -6.37 -19.85 13.51
N ALA A 280 -6.26 -18.54 13.79
CA ALA A 280 -7.22 -17.54 13.36
C ALA A 280 -6.83 -16.89 12.02
N ILE A 281 -5.62 -17.16 11.49
CA ILE A 281 -5.12 -16.55 10.26
C ILE A 281 -5.62 -17.35 9.04
N HIS A 282 -6.90 -17.22 8.74
CA HIS A 282 -7.51 -17.77 7.53
C HIS A 282 -8.20 -16.66 6.74
N PRO A 283 -7.99 -16.58 5.42
CA PRO A 283 -8.77 -15.66 4.60
C PRO A 283 -10.20 -16.17 4.48
N GLU A 284 -11.17 -15.26 4.58
CA GLU A 284 -12.52 -15.57 4.13
C GLU A 284 -12.52 -15.82 2.62
N THR A 285 -13.38 -16.71 2.15
CA THR A 285 -13.47 -17.07 0.72
C THR A 285 -14.91 -17.10 0.24
N GLY A 286 -15.09 -17.06 -1.09
CA GLY A 286 -16.40 -17.13 -1.74
C GLY A 286 -17.37 -16.09 -1.21
N ASN A 287 -18.58 -16.53 -0.87
CA ASN A 287 -19.66 -15.64 -0.44
C ASN A 287 -19.39 -14.94 0.89
N ILE A 288 -18.57 -15.51 1.78
CA ILE A 288 -18.30 -14.89 3.09
C ILE A 288 -17.41 -13.66 2.90
N LEU A 289 -16.39 -13.76 2.03
CA LEU A 289 -15.56 -12.60 1.66
C LEU A 289 -16.37 -11.48 0.99
N MET A 290 -17.41 -11.86 0.23
CA MET A 290 -18.22 -10.94 -0.56
C MET A 290 -19.49 -10.44 0.16
N SER A 291 -19.67 -10.75 1.46
CA SER A 291 -20.87 -10.36 2.21
C SER A 291 -20.51 -9.66 3.52
N PRO A 292 -20.86 -8.35 3.68
CA PRO A 292 -21.51 -7.49 2.69
C PRO A 292 -20.61 -7.23 1.48
N ASN A 293 -21.21 -6.84 0.35
CA ASN A 293 -20.48 -6.58 -0.89
C ASN A 293 -19.44 -5.45 -0.68
N PRO A 294 -18.14 -5.68 -0.98
CA PRO A 294 -17.09 -4.68 -0.74
C PRO A 294 -17.32 -3.34 -1.46
N ARG A 295 -17.90 -3.37 -2.67
CA ARG A 295 -18.23 -2.15 -3.42
C ARG A 295 -19.38 -1.39 -2.77
N GLU A 296 -20.41 -2.08 -2.29
CA GLU A 296 -21.50 -1.43 -1.53
C GLU A 296 -20.97 -0.78 -0.25
N VAL A 297 -20.08 -1.45 0.49
CA VAL A 297 -19.44 -0.85 1.67
C VAL A 297 -18.66 0.42 1.30
N SER A 298 -17.91 0.39 0.20
CA SER A 298 -17.18 1.55 -0.30
C SER A 298 -18.09 2.72 -0.68
N LEU A 299 -19.18 2.46 -1.41
CA LEU A 299 -20.16 3.47 -1.81
C LEU A 299 -20.87 4.09 -0.61
N GLN A 300 -21.31 3.27 0.35
CA GLN A 300 -22.13 3.73 1.48
C GLN A 300 -21.32 4.37 2.60
N PHE A 301 -20.12 3.86 2.91
CA PHE A 301 -19.37 4.27 4.10
C PHE A 301 -18.07 5.02 3.83
N LEU A 302 -17.44 4.83 2.66
CA LEU A 302 -16.12 5.38 2.36
C LEU A 302 -16.15 6.51 1.33
N THR A 303 -17.21 6.61 0.53
CA THR A 303 -17.37 7.70 -0.43
C THR A 303 -17.52 9.01 0.33
N ARG A 304 -16.62 9.96 0.05
CA ARG A 304 -16.66 11.28 0.66
C ARG A 304 -17.92 12.01 0.22
N GLN A 305 -18.81 12.25 1.18
CA GLN A 305 -20.01 13.07 0.98
C GLN A 305 -19.71 14.53 1.35
N GLY A 306 -19.88 15.44 0.39
CA GLY A 306 -19.67 16.88 0.59
C GLY A 306 -18.20 17.30 0.72
N GLU A 307 -17.98 18.44 1.37
CA GLU A 307 -16.66 19.07 1.48
C GLU A 307 -15.72 18.34 2.45
N MET A 308 -14.42 18.50 2.22
CA MET A 308 -13.39 17.97 3.11
C MET A 308 -13.46 18.64 4.48
N LYS A 309 -13.61 17.83 5.54
CA LYS A 309 -13.65 18.34 6.92
C LYS A 309 -12.24 18.61 7.44
N THR A 310 -12.01 19.83 7.90
CA THR A 310 -10.71 20.24 8.48
C THR A 310 -10.53 19.67 9.89
N ILE A 311 -9.33 19.17 10.20
CA ILE A 311 -8.92 18.81 11.56
C ILE A 311 -7.98 19.92 12.08
N PRO A 312 -8.34 20.70 13.12
CA PRO A 312 -7.62 21.93 13.47
C PRO A 312 -6.14 21.77 13.85
N PHE A 313 -5.74 20.57 14.27
CA PHE A 313 -4.39 20.28 14.76
C PHE A 313 -3.59 19.35 13.84
N LEU A 314 -4.16 18.90 12.72
CA LEU A 314 -3.54 17.95 11.81
C LEU A 314 -3.59 18.48 10.38
N ASN A 315 -2.41 18.72 9.79
CA ASN A 315 -2.28 19.22 8.43
C ASN A 315 -1.90 18.09 7.46
N LEU A 316 -1.81 18.41 6.16
CA LEU A 316 -1.45 17.43 5.12
C LEU A 316 -0.02 16.91 5.22
N TRP A 317 0.89 17.60 5.94
CA TRP A 317 2.23 17.07 6.20
C TRP A 317 2.19 15.80 7.04
N ALA A 318 1.23 15.69 7.97
CA ALA A 318 1.06 14.46 8.73
C ALA A 318 0.61 13.29 7.84
N ALA A 319 -0.21 13.55 6.82
CA ALA A 319 -0.62 12.54 5.84
C ALA A 319 0.57 12.11 4.94
N ALA A 320 1.39 13.07 4.49
CA ALA A 320 2.62 12.77 3.76
C ALA A 320 3.60 11.97 4.63
N TRP A 321 3.79 12.38 5.89
CA TRP A 321 4.68 11.73 6.84
C TRP A 321 4.27 10.28 7.09
N ILE A 322 3.00 10.01 7.39
CA ILE A 322 2.59 8.62 7.67
C ILE A 322 2.70 7.74 6.41
N ASN A 323 2.45 8.27 5.22
CA ASN A 323 2.67 7.52 3.99
C ASN A 323 4.16 7.24 3.75
N PHE A 324 5.01 8.25 3.96
CA PHE A 324 6.47 8.13 3.89
C PHE A 324 7.00 7.09 4.88
N GLN A 325 6.42 7.01 6.08
CA GLN A 325 6.76 5.97 7.05
C GLN A 325 6.28 4.57 6.64
N ASN A 326 5.10 4.44 6.02
CA ASN A 326 4.66 3.13 5.54
C ASN A 326 5.60 2.56 4.46
N HIS A 327 6.19 3.43 3.62
CA HIS A 327 7.19 3.04 2.61
C HIS A 327 8.50 2.51 3.22
N ASP A 328 8.76 2.77 4.51
CA ASP A 328 9.88 2.23 5.28
C ASP A 328 9.54 0.86 5.90
N TRP A 329 8.26 0.62 6.19
CA TRP A 329 7.86 -0.45 7.10
C TRP A 329 7.21 -1.65 6.42
N ILE A 330 6.32 -1.43 5.45
CA ILE A 330 5.41 -2.46 4.96
C ILE A 330 5.06 -2.30 3.46
N ASP A 331 5.22 -3.37 2.69
CA ASP A 331 4.69 -3.53 1.33
C ASP A 331 4.46 -5.02 1.01
N HIS A 332 3.32 -5.37 0.42
CA HIS A 332 2.99 -6.78 0.09
C HIS A 332 3.59 -7.27 -1.23
N GLY A 333 4.32 -6.41 -1.91
CA GLY A 333 4.83 -6.66 -3.24
C GLY A 333 3.80 -6.44 -4.34
N GLN A 334 4.15 -6.93 -5.52
CA GLN A 334 3.25 -6.93 -6.67
C GLN A 334 2.02 -7.81 -6.42
N THR A 335 0.88 -7.37 -6.96
CA THR A 335 -0.32 -8.21 -7.06
C THR A 335 -0.22 -9.14 -8.26
N LEU A 336 -0.94 -10.26 -8.24
CA LEU A 336 -1.00 -11.21 -9.36
C LEU A 336 -1.64 -10.57 -10.60
N THR A 337 -1.18 -10.95 -11.79
CA THR A 337 -1.67 -10.40 -13.06
C THR A 337 -2.77 -11.24 -13.71
N ASP A 338 -2.96 -12.48 -13.26
CA ASP A 338 -3.89 -13.46 -13.82
C ASP A 338 -4.96 -13.95 -12.83
N GLU A 339 -4.80 -13.67 -11.53
CA GLU A 339 -5.77 -14.01 -10.49
C GLU A 339 -6.46 -12.79 -9.85
N TYR A 340 -7.79 -12.83 -9.80
CA TYR A 340 -8.60 -11.69 -9.37
C TYR A 340 -9.66 -12.12 -8.36
N HIS A 341 -10.01 -11.18 -7.47
CA HIS A 341 -11.29 -11.16 -6.81
C HIS A 341 -12.31 -10.51 -7.73
N GLU A 342 -13.41 -11.22 -8.00
CA GLU A 342 -14.54 -10.67 -8.75
C GLU A 342 -15.53 -10.05 -7.76
N ILE A 343 -15.62 -8.72 -7.75
CA ILE A 343 -16.51 -7.97 -6.87
C ILE A 343 -17.73 -7.55 -7.71
N PRO A 344 -18.91 -8.14 -7.51
CA PRO A 344 -20.10 -7.75 -8.25
C PRO A 344 -20.41 -6.27 -8.03
N LEU A 345 -20.71 -5.54 -9.10
CA LEU A 345 -21.16 -4.16 -8.98
C LEU A 345 -22.67 -4.13 -8.70
N PRO A 346 -23.18 -3.28 -7.81
CA PRO A 346 -24.61 -3.00 -7.71
C PRO A 346 -25.22 -2.61 -9.06
N ALA A 347 -26.51 -2.89 -9.28
CA ALA A 347 -27.16 -2.66 -10.58
C ALA A 347 -27.19 -1.17 -10.97
N ASP A 348 -27.19 -0.28 -9.98
CA ASP A 348 -27.17 1.18 -10.10
C ASP A 348 -25.76 1.78 -9.96
N ASP A 349 -24.71 0.96 -9.93
CA ASP A 349 -23.33 1.46 -9.86
C ASP A 349 -22.94 2.17 -11.17
N PRO A 350 -22.51 3.45 -11.13
CA PRO A 350 -22.10 4.18 -12.32
C PRO A 350 -20.94 3.50 -13.09
N ALA A 351 -20.13 2.68 -12.41
CA ALA A 351 -19.06 1.94 -13.07
C ALA A 351 -19.58 0.91 -14.08
N ARG A 352 -20.83 0.44 -13.95
CA ARG A 352 -21.44 -0.48 -14.92
C ARG A 352 -21.63 0.18 -16.28
N GLU A 353 -22.12 1.40 -16.28
CA GLU A 353 -22.37 2.17 -17.50
C GLU A 353 -21.05 2.67 -18.07
N ARG A 354 -20.24 3.36 -17.24
CA ARG A 354 -18.96 3.96 -17.64
C ARG A 354 -17.94 2.97 -18.19
N PHE A 355 -17.80 1.80 -17.56
CA PHE A 355 -16.79 0.80 -17.95
C PHE A 355 -17.39 -0.46 -18.59
N ARG A 356 -18.70 -0.46 -18.90
CA ARG A 356 -19.41 -1.58 -19.54
C ARG A 356 -19.11 -2.95 -18.90
N GLN A 357 -19.08 -3.01 -17.56
CA GLN A 357 -18.73 -4.20 -16.79
C GLN A 357 -19.74 -4.47 -15.67
N THR A 358 -20.05 -5.73 -15.35
CA THR A 358 -20.96 -6.05 -14.22
C THR A 358 -20.24 -6.34 -12.91
N LYS A 359 -18.91 -6.41 -12.94
CA LYS A 359 -18.02 -6.72 -11.82
C LYS A 359 -16.75 -5.88 -11.88
N MET A 360 -16.23 -5.53 -10.72
CA MET A 360 -14.89 -4.96 -10.54
C MET A 360 -13.92 -6.09 -10.26
N LEU A 361 -12.77 -6.09 -10.94
CA LEU A 361 -11.74 -7.10 -10.78
C LEU A 361 -10.58 -6.52 -9.99
N LEU A 362 -10.31 -7.12 -8.82
CA LEU A 362 -9.20 -6.72 -7.96
C LEU A 362 -8.13 -7.82 -7.98
N PRO A 363 -6.92 -7.54 -8.50
CA PRO A 363 -5.78 -8.45 -8.41
C PRO A 363 -5.58 -9.00 -7.00
N LYS A 364 -5.34 -10.31 -6.89
CA LYS A 364 -5.02 -10.91 -5.58
C LYS A 364 -3.60 -10.54 -5.16
N SER A 365 -3.39 -10.41 -3.85
CA SER A 365 -2.04 -10.35 -3.30
C SER A 365 -1.26 -11.62 -3.66
N GLN A 366 0.01 -11.45 -4.00
CA GLN A 366 0.91 -12.57 -4.29
C GLN A 366 1.01 -13.51 -3.06
N PRO A 367 0.94 -14.84 -3.25
CA PRO A 367 1.12 -15.80 -2.18
C PRO A 367 2.59 -15.83 -1.71
N ASP A 368 2.81 -16.19 -0.44
CA ASP A 368 4.16 -16.49 0.05
C ASP A 368 4.70 -17.80 -0.56
N PRO A 369 5.73 -17.76 -1.43
CA PRO A 369 6.24 -18.96 -2.09
C PRO A 369 7.12 -19.82 -1.16
N THR A 370 7.51 -19.30 0.02
CA THR A 370 8.31 -20.02 1.02
C THR A 370 7.45 -20.88 1.95
N ARG A 371 6.14 -20.63 1.97
CA ARG A 371 5.16 -21.37 2.76
C ARG A 371 5.15 -22.84 2.40
N ARG A 372 5.06 -23.71 3.41
CA ARG A 372 4.96 -25.17 3.27
C ARG A 372 3.53 -25.62 3.65
N PRO A 373 2.60 -25.73 2.67
CA PRO A 373 1.21 -26.08 2.96
C PRO A 373 1.09 -27.40 3.72
N GLY A 374 0.27 -27.41 4.77
CA GLY A 374 0.03 -28.59 5.62
C GLY A 374 1.18 -28.95 6.56
N GLN A 375 2.27 -28.18 6.59
CA GLN A 375 3.44 -28.41 7.46
C GLN A 375 3.68 -27.29 8.49
N GLU A 376 2.86 -26.24 8.46
CA GLU A 376 3.01 -25.06 9.31
C GLU A 376 1.70 -24.78 10.07
N GLU A 377 1.81 -24.31 11.32
CA GLU A 377 0.66 -23.95 12.17
C GLU A 377 -0.12 -22.76 11.59
N THR A 378 0.60 -21.75 11.10
CA THR A 378 0.04 -20.61 10.39
C THR A 378 -0.59 -21.11 9.09
N PRO A 379 -1.88 -20.85 8.78
CA PRO A 379 -2.59 -21.31 7.58
C PRO A 379 -2.34 -20.50 6.30
N ILE A 380 -1.97 -19.23 6.42
CA ILE A 380 -1.51 -18.37 5.31
C ILE A 380 -0.46 -17.38 5.79
N SER A 381 0.49 -17.05 4.93
CA SER A 381 1.52 -16.04 5.16
C SER A 381 1.69 -15.17 3.91
N PHE A 382 2.23 -13.98 4.12
CA PHE A 382 2.58 -13.00 3.08
C PHE A 382 3.97 -12.46 3.39
N ILE A 383 4.69 -12.08 2.35
CA ILE A 383 6.05 -11.55 2.43
C ILE A 383 5.98 -10.03 2.42
N ASN A 384 6.81 -9.41 3.25
CA ASN A 384 7.08 -7.98 3.19
C ASN A 384 8.21 -7.75 2.18
N GLU A 385 7.99 -6.94 1.14
CA GLU A 385 9.02 -6.63 0.15
C GLU A 385 10.15 -5.79 0.75
N VAL A 386 9.81 -4.87 1.66
CA VAL A 386 10.77 -3.97 2.30
C VAL A 386 11.25 -4.50 3.65
N THR A 387 12.27 -3.85 4.22
CA THR A 387 12.72 -4.12 5.60
C THR A 387 11.58 -3.84 6.59
N HIS A 388 11.51 -4.62 7.68
CA HIS A 388 10.55 -4.35 8.76
C HIS A 388 11.09 -3.35 9.78
N TRP A 389 12.40 -3.09 9.74
CA TRP A 389 13.05 -2.18 10.67
C TRP A 389 12.65 -0.74 10.37
N TRP A 390 12.74 0.11 11.39
CA TRP A 390 12.75 1.55 11.16
C TRP A 390 14.17 1.98 10.82
N ASP A 391 14.59 1.70 9.59
CA ASP A 391 15.95 1.93 9.08
C ASP A 391 16.03 2.97 7.95
N ALA A 392 14.89 3.59 7.63
CA ALA A 392 14.73 4.60 6.60
C ALA A 392 14.96 4.05 5.16
N SER A 393 14.50 2.82 4.93
CA SER A 393 14.60 2.13 3.62
C SER A 393 13.83 2.84 2.51
N GLN A 394 12.82 3.66 2.80
CA GLN A 394 12.19 4.57 1.83
C GLN A 394 13.15 5.63 1.27
N ILE A 395 14.25 5.92 1.97
CA ILE A 395 15.31 6.81 1.49
C ILE A 395 16.43 5.98 0.86
N TYR A 396 16.89 4.93 1.55
CA TYR A 396 18.14 4.25 1.21
C TYR A 396 17.97 3.02 0.32
N GLY A 397 16.79 2.40 0.30
CA GLY A 397 16.52 1.12 -0.34
C GLY A 397 16.41 -0.02 0.66
N SER A 398 15.83 -1.13 0.20
CA SER A 398 15.74 -2.40 0.94
C SER A 398 16.68 -3.48 0.38
N ASP A 399 17.67 -3.07 -0.43
CA ASP A 399 18.64 -3.93 -1.08
C ASP A 399 19.92 -3.15 -1.42
N GLN A 400 21.04 -3.87 -1.61
CA GLN A 400 22.35 -3.24 -1.84
C GLN A 400 22.44 -2.53 -3.20
N GLU A 401 21.78 -3.06 -4.24
CA GLU A 401 21.81 -2.46 -5.58
C GLU A 401 21.15 -1.08 -5.56
N THR A 402 20.02 -0.95 -4.88
CA THR A 402 19.34 0.33 -4.66
C THR A 402 20.20 1.28 -3.82
N VAL A 403 20.79 0.83 -2.72
CA VAL A 403 21.70 1.65 -1.90
C VAL A 403 22.85 2.20 -2.75
N ASP A 404 23.51 1.36 -3.54
CA ASP A 404 24.63 1.76 -4.38
C ASP A 404 24.20 2.76 -5.47
N ARG A 405 23.06 2.52 -6.12
CA ARG A 405 22.52 3.42 -7.15
C ARG A 405 22.21 4.83 -6.63
N LEU A 406 21.76 4.93 -5.38
CA LEU A 406 21.35 6.21 -4.75
C LEU A 406 22.53 6.99 -4.15
N ARG A 407 23.66 6.33 -3.87
CA ARG A 407 24.84 6.97 -3.29
C ARG A 407 25.63 7.74 -4.34
N SER A 408 26.23 8.86 -3.92
CA SER A 408 27.19 9.60 -4.75
C SER A 408 28.56 8.91 -4.79
N HIS A 409 28.81 8.00 -3.85
CA HIS A 409 30.13 7.42 -3.53
C HIS A 409 31.21 8.47 -3.18
N ASP A 410 30.79 9.67 -2.81
CA ASP A 410 31.64 10.78 -2.39
C ASP A 410 31.18 11.27 -1.01
N ASP A 411 32.12 11.33 -0.05
CA ASP A 411 31.88 11.76 1.34
C ASP A 411 30.72 11.06 2.05
N GLY A 412 30.37 9.84 1.62
CA GLY A 412 29.25 9.08 2.15
C GLY A 412 27.86 9.64 1.81
N LYS A 413 27.76 10.58 0.85
CA LYS A 413 26.51 11.28 0.51
C LYS A 413 25.58 10.48 -0.39
N LEU A 414 24.32 10.90 -0.42
CA LEU A 414 23.32 10.55 -1.43
C LEU A 414 23.44 11.49 -2.63
N ARG A 415 23.09 10.98 -3.82
CA ARG A 415 23.00 11.76 -5.05
C ARG A 415 21.90 12.82 -4.92
N ILE A 416 22.25 14.06 -5.18
CA ILE A 416 21.34 15.21 -5.30
C ILE A 416 21.76 16.05 -6.49
N ASN A 417 20.79 16.67 -7.18
CA ASN A 417 21.05 17.60 -8.26
C ASN A 417 21.62 18.92 -7.72
N ALA A 418 22.21 19.73 -8.60
CA ALA A 418 22.79 21.02 -8.23
C ALA A 418 21.77 22.03 -7.66
N ASP A 419 20.49 21.89 -8.02
CA ASP A 419 19.39 22.69 -7.49
C ASP A 419 18.84 22.19 -6.13
N GLY A 420 19.41 21.08 -5.62
CA GLY A 420 19.02 20.46 -4.35
C GLY A 420 17.81 19.52 -4.46
N SER A 421 17.30 19.25 -5.67
CA SER A 421 16.31 18.19 -5.91
C SER A 421 16.95 16.80 -5.97
N LEU A 422 16.14 15.75 -5.85
CA LEU A 422 16.60 14.40 -6.14
C LEU A 422 16.70 14.18 -7.66
N PRO A 423 17.65 13.35 -8.13
CA PRO A 423 17.65 12.87 -9.52
C PRO A 423 16.29 12.27 -9.85
N VAL A 424 15.84 12.47 -11.09
CA VAL A 424 14.56 11.93 -11.59
C VAL A 424 14.88 10.84 -12.59
N GLY A 425 14.26 9.68 -12.42
CA GLY A 425 14.39 8.56 -13.34
C GLY A 425 13.75 8.85 -14.70
N GLN A 426 13.91 7.93 -15.65
CA GLN A 426 13.31 8.06 -16.99
C GLN A 426 11.77 8.15 -16.96
N ASN A 427 11.16 7.71 -15.87
CA ASN A 427 9.73 7.68 -15.61
C ASN A 427 9.17 8.95 -14.94
N GLY A 428 9.99 10.00 -14.76
CA GLY A 428 9.54 11.25 -14.14
C GLY A 428 9.37 11.20 -12.62
N VAL A 429 9.68 10.09 -11.97
CA VAL A 429 9.64 9.92 -10.50
C VAL A 429 11.05 10.08 -9.93
N GLU A 430 11.18 10.68 -8.75
CA GLU A 430 12.49 10.80 -8.10
C GLU A 430 13.14 9.43 -7.82
N GLU A 431 14.47 9.37 -7.90
CA GLU A 431 15.24 8.19 -7.49
C GLU A 431 15.34 8.17 -5.95
N THR A 432 14.67 7.21 -5.32
CA THR A 432 14.70 6.96 -3.87
C THR A 432 14.75 5.47 -3.57
N GLY A 433 14.77 5.11 -2.28
CA GLY A 433 14.70 3.73 -1.83
C GLY A 433 13.36 3.04 -2.10
N PHE A 434 12.26 3.79 -2.25
CA PHE A 434 10.94 3.23 -2.55
C PHE A 434 10.03 4.23 -3.27
N THR A 435 9.43 3.81 -4.40
CA THR A 435 8.73 4.71 -5.34
C THR A 435 7.31 4.29 -5.74
N ARG A 436 6.74 3.20 -5.19
CA ARG A 436 5.33 2.81 -5.49
C ARG A 436 4.33 3.80 -4.90
N ASN A 437 3.14 3.89 -5.51
CA ASN A 437 2.01 4.69 -5.03
C ASN A 437 2.39 6.15 -4.71
N TRP A 438 3.23 6.72 -5.57
CA TRP A 438 3.85 8.01 -5.37
C TRP A 438 2.87 9.19 -5.48
N TRP A 439 3.14 10.26 -4.73
CA TRP A 439 2.51 11.58 -4.89
C TRP A 439 3.44 12.68 -4.37
N ILE A 440 3.19 13.93 -4.77
CA ILE A 440 4.05 15.08 -4.50
C ILE A 440 4.42 15.29 -3.01
N GLY A 441 3.57 14.86 -2.08
CA GLY A 441 3.86 14.94 -0.64
C GLY A 441 5.08 14.12 -0.23
N LEU A 442 5.33 13.00 -0.91
CA LEU A 442 6.49 12.14 -0.67
C LEU A 442 7.79 12.76 -1.19
N THR A 443 7.78 13.36 -2.38
CA THR A 443 8.96 14.04 -2.97
C THR A 443 9.56 15.06 -2.01
N LEU A 444 8.70 15.82 -1.33
CA LEU A 444 9.15 16.81 -0.34
C LEU A 444 9.91 16.16 0.81
N LEU A 445 9.42 15.03 1.33
CA LEU A 445 10.05 14.30 2.43
C LEU A 445 11.31 13.56 1.99
N HIS A 446 11.26 12.84 0.86
CA HIS A 446 12.45 12.20 0.28
C HIS A 446 13.58 13.23 0.09
N THR A 447 13.28 14.36 -0.54
CA THR A 447 14.27 15.42 -0.78
C THR A 447 14.77 16.03 0.53
N LEU A 448 13.88 16.32 1.49
CA LEU A 448 14.26 16.87 2.78
C LEU A 448 15.24 15.96 3.52
N PHE A 449 14.93 14.67 3.63
CA PHE A 449 15.77 13.74 4.38
C PHE A 449 17.04 13.32 3.64
N ALA A 450 17.04 13.31 2.30
CA ALA A 450 18.29 13.15 1.56
C ALA A 450 19.25 14.34 1.79
N ARG A 451 18.71 15.56 1.84
CA ARG A 451 19.49 16.75 2.19
C ARG A 451 19.95 16.73 3.65
N GLU A 452 19.12 16.27 4.57
CA GLU A 452 19.50 16.08 5.99
C GLU A 452 20.64 15.08 6.12
N HIS A 453 20.56 13.93 5.42
CA HIS A 453 21.65 12.96 5.35
C HIS A 453 22.96 13.61 4.88
N ASN A 454 22.92 14.33 3.75
CA ASN A 454 24.11 14.99 3.21
C ASN A 454 24.68 16.07 4.16
N ALA A 455 23.81 16.80 4.86
CA ALA A 455 24.23 17.76 5.89
C ALA A 455 24.90 17.09 7.09
N ILE A 456 24.42 15.91 7.51
CA ILE A 456 25.07 15.09 8.54
C ILE A 456 26.44 14.62 8.05
N CYS A 457 26.56 14.13 6.82
CA CYS A 457 27.85 13.74 6.23
C CYS A 457 28.85 14.90 6.23
N ASP A 458 28.44 16.09 5.80
CA ASP A 458 29.28 17.29 5.84
C ASP A 458 29.74 17.61 7.26
N LYS A 459 28.83 17.52 8.25
CA LYS A 459 29.16 17.79 9.65
C LYS A 459 30.13 16.76 10.23
N LEU A 460 29.95 15.49 9.91
CA LEU A 460 30.84 14.42 10.32
C LEU A 460 32.22 14.59 9.69
N LYS A 461 32.32 14.84 8.39
CA LYS A 461 33.58 15.11 7.69
C LYS A 461 34.32 16.34 8.23
N GLN A 462 33.60 17.41 8.56
CA GLN A 462 34.21 18.58 9.20
C GLN A 462 34.83 18.26 10.58
N THR A 463 34.25 17.30 11.30
CA THR A 463 34.68 16.92 12.65
C THR A 463 35.74 15.82 12.61
N HIS A 464 35.69 14.97 11.59
CA HIS A 464 36.55 13.83 11.32
C HIS A 464 37.00 13.89 9.84
N PRO A 465 38.06 14.66 9.52
CA PRO A 465 38.46 14.92 8.14
C PRO A 465 39.11 13.74 7.40
N ASP A 466 39.70 12.83 8.16
CA ASP A 466 40.29 11.54 7.77
C ASP A 466 39.23 10.43 7.70
#